data_AF-A0A8X6GCF8-F1
#
_entry.id   AF-A0A8X6GCF8-F1
#
_cell.length_a   1.000
_cell.length_b   1.000
_cell.length_c   1.000
_cell.angle_alpha   90.00
_cell.angle_beta   90.00
_cell.angle_gamma   90.00
#
_symmetry.space_group_name_H-M   'P 1'
#
loop_
_entity.id
_entity.type
_entity.pdbx_description
1 polymer ?
#
loop_
_entity_poly.entity_id
_entity_poly.type
_entity_poly.pdbx_seq_one_letter_code
_entity_poly.pdbx_strand_id
1 'polypeptide(L)'
;CTELTGAVLVGETSLPVYRGEINTLGLGVAIEILDDAGNVILGKMGDIVLSKPVPNLPVGLWGDIDGSAFKDKYFSKYPGQVGF
;
A
#
# COMPACT_ATOMS: atom_id res chain seq x y z
N CYS A 1 -0.93 -1.59 9.32
CA CYS A 1 -2.13 -2.06 8.62
C CYS A 1 -2.42 -3.49 9.06
N THR A 2 -3.63 -3.76 9.54
CA THR A 2 -4.07 -5.10 9.95
C THR A 2 -3.96 -6.08 8.78
N GLU A 3 -4.29 -5.58 7.59
CA GLU A 3 -4.27 -6.27 6.31
C GLU A 3 -2.91 -6.87 5.98
N LEU A 4 -1.80 -6.26 6.42
CA LEU A 4 -0.46 -6.77 6.17
C LEU A 4 0.18 -7.35 7.44
N THR A 5 -0.56 -7.49 8.53
CA THR A 5 -0.01 -7.96 9.83
C THR A 5 1.28 -7.20 10.18
N GLY A 6 1.30 -5.88 9.99
CA GLY A 6 2.53 -5.09 10.08
C GLY A 6 2.38 -3.65 9.58
N ALA A 7 3.47 -3.06 9.09
CA ALA A 7 3.51 -1.68 8.61
C ALA A 7 4.25 -1.58 7.27
N VAL A 8 3.81 -0.65 6.42
CA VAL A 8 4.44 -0.33 5.11
C VAL A 8 5.34 0.90 5.18
N LEU A 9 5.10 1.77 6.17
CA LEU A 9 5.94 2.89 6.56
C LEU A 9 6.45 2.59 7.96
N VAL A 10 7.73 2.85 8.23
CA VAL A 10 8.38 2.48 9.49
C VAL A 10 9.27 3.61 10.00
N GLY A 11 9.47 3.66 11.31
CA GLY A 11 10.47 4.51 11.93
C GLY A 11 11.84 3.85 11.87
N GLU A 12 12.85 4.56 11.37
CA GLU A 12 14.25 4.14 11.39
C GLU A 12 15.04 5.09 12.31
N THR A 13 15.68 4.55 13.34
CA THR A 13 16.32 5.36 14.39
C THR A 13 17.63 6.00 13.94
N SER A 14 18.26 5.47 12.89
CA SER A 14 19.46 6.03 12.29
C SER A 14 19.20 7.22 11.35
N LEU A 15 17.94 7.48 11.00
CA LEU A 15 17.54 8.58 10.13
C LEU A 15 16.91 9.73 10.93
N PRO A 16 17.04 11.00 10.47
CA PRO A 16 16.37 12.13 11.11
C PRO A 16 14.86 11.90 11.24
N VAL A 17 14.29 12.42 12.33
CA VAL A 17 12.85 12.37 12.58
C VAL A 17 12.31 13.80 12.58
N TYR A 18 11.27 14.03 11.78
CA TYR A 18 10.58 15.30 11.69
C TYR A 18 9.15 15.17 12.21
N ARG A 19 8.65 16.22 12.86
CA ARG A 19 7.28 16.22 13.40
C ARG A 19 6.28 16.11 12.26
N GLY A 20 5.41 15.10 12.31
CA GLY A 20 4.35 14.88 11.32
C GLY A 20 4.73 13.95 10.17
N GLU A 21 5.94 13.37 10.18
CA GLU A 21 6.43 12.48 9.14
C GLU A 21 6.76 11.08 9.69
N ILE A 22 6.54 10.04 8.88
CA ILE A 22 7.18 8.74 9.08
C ILE A 22 8.41 8.72 8.18
N ASN A 23 9.59 8.56 8.75
CA ASN A 23 10.83 8.91 8.07
C ASN A 23 11.31 7.89 7.02
N THR A 24 10.76 6.67 7.01
CA THR A 24 11.25 5.61 6.11
C THR A 24 10.14 4.69 5.59
N LEU A 25 10.34 4.16 4.38
CA LEU A 25 9.56 3.06 3.83
C LEU A 25 10.01 1.72 4.46
N GLY A 26 9.07 0.80 4.64
CA GLY A 26 9.41 -0.58 5.00
C GLY A 26 10.24 -1.24 3.89
N LEU A 27 11.32 -1.92 4.26
CA LEU A 27 12.16 -2.63 3.30
C LEU A 27 11.36 -3.76 2.61
N GLY A 28 11.55 -3.92 1.30
CA GLY A 28 10.85 -4.94 0.51
C GLY A 28 9.40 -4.59 0.17
N VAL A 29 8.95 -3.38 0.53
CA VAL A 29 7.62 -2.86 0.19
C VAL A 29 7.78 -1.81 -0.91
N ALA A 30 7.07 -1.98 -2.03
CA ALA A 30 7.04 -1.00 -3.11
C ALA A 30 5.82 -0.08 -2.93
N ILE A 31 6.04 1.12 -2.40
CA ILE A 31 4.99 2.12 -2.18
C ILE A 31 5.11 3.26 -3.19
N GLU A 32 3.98 3.61 -3.80
CA GLU A 32 3.80 4.77 -4.67
C GLU A 32 2.66 5.65 -4.15
N ILE A 33 2.72 6.95 -4.44
CA ILE A 33 1.62 7.88 -4.15
C ILE A 33 0.95 8.23 -5.47
N LEU A 34 -0.35 7.99 -5.56
CA LEU A 34 -1.12 8.24 -6.79
C LEU A 34 -2.09 9.40 -6.63
N ASP A 35 -2.31 10.14 -7.72
CA ASP A 35 -3.46 11.02 -7.85
C ASP A 35 -4.75 10.24 -8.19
N ASP A 36 -5.88 10.96 -8.33
CA ASP A 36 -7.17 10.35 -8.68
C ASP A 36 -7.18 9.73 -10.09
N ALA A 37 -6.26 10.14 -10.96
CA ALA A 37 -6.10 9.59 -12.30
C ALA A 37 -5.14 8.38 -12.35
N GLY A 38 -4.54 8.00 -11.21
CA GLY A 38 -3.61 6.89 -11.10
C GLY A 38 -2.17 7.22 -11.53
N ASN A 39 -1.82 8.51 -11.66
CA ASN A 39 -0.45 8.91 -11.95
C ASN A 39 0.38 9.00 -10.67
N VAL A 40 1.64 8.57 -10.74
CA VAL A 40 2.58 8.71 -9.63
C VAL A 40 2.91 10.19 -9.40
N ILE A 41 2.75 10.65 -8.17
CA ILE A 41 2.99 12.03 -7.73
C ILE A 41 3.98 12.07 -6.55
N LEU A 42 4.67 13.20 -6.40
CA LEU A 42 5.62 13.44 -5.31
C LEU A 42 5.35 14.79 -4.65
N GLY A 43 5.49 14.85 -3.32
CA GLY A 43 5.32 16.07 -2.54
C GLY A 43 3.88 16.62 -2.52
N LYS A 44 2.91 15.80 -2.89
CA LYS A 44 1.48 16.13 -2.94
C LYS A 44 0.67 15.06 -2.22
N MET A 45 -0.51 15.45 -1.73
CA MET A 45 -1.47 14.50 -1.18
C MET A 45 -1.97 13.55 -2.28
N GLY A 46 -2.08 12.28 -1.94
CA GLY A 46 -2.58 11.23 -2.81
C GLY A 46 -2.77 9.92 -2.05
N ASP A 47 -3.16 8.88 -2.78
CA ASP A 47 -3.37 7.56 -2.21
C ASP A 47 -2.05 6.79 -2.08
N ILE A 48 -1.85 6.16 -0.92
CA ILE A 48 -0.73 5.25 -0.69
C ILE A 48 -1.07 3.91 -1.33
N VAL A 49 -0.34 3.54 -2.39
CA VAL A 49 -0.56 2.31 -3.16
C VAL A 49 0.66 1.40 -3.07
N LEU A 50 0.40 0.11 -2.84
CA LEU A 50 1.42 -0.93 -2.88
C LEU A 50 1.59 -1.42 -4.32
N SER A 51 2.56 -0.92 -5.09
CA SER A 51 2.68 -1.22 -6.52
C SER A 51 3.22 -2.62 -6.87
N LYS A 52 3.65 -3.41 -5.86
CA LYS A 52 4.11 -4.79 -6.03
C LYS A 52 3.66 -5.69 -4.86
N PRO A 53 3.35 -6.97 -5.11
CA PRO A 53 2.92 -7.88 -4.06
C PRO A 53 4.03 -8.10 -3.01
N VAL A 54 3.62 -8.30 -1.76
CA VAL A 54 4.49 -8.64 -0.63
C VAL A 54 4.12 -10.03 -0.08
N PRO A 55 5.05 -10.77 0.56
CA PRO A 55 4.81 -12.16 0.97
C PRO A 55 3.64 -12.38 1.94
N ASN A 56 3.29 -11.35 2.70
CA ASN A 56 2.23 -11.32 3.71
C ASN A 56 0.95 -10.65 3.19
N LEU A 57 0.81 -10.43 1.88
CA LEU A 57 -0.44 -9.96 1.30
C LEU A 57 -1.55 -11.01 1.53
N PRO A 58 -2.75 -10.61 1.99
CA PRO A 58 -3.84 -11.55 2.17
C PRO A 58 -4.21 -12.25 0.87
N VAL A 59 -4.56 -13.53 0.98
CA VAL A 59 -5.05 -14.33 -0.15
C VAL A 59 -6.53 -14.08 -0.47
N GLY A 60 -7.26 -13.43 0.44
CA GLY A 60 -8.69 -13.16 0.30
C GLY A 60 -9.32 -12.72 1.62
N LEU A 61 -10.62 -12.46 1.61
CA LEU A 61 -11.42 -12.20 2.81
C LEU A 61 -12.17 -13.47 3.22
N TRP A 62 -12.30 -13.69 4.52
CA TRP A 62 -13.12 -14.78 5.02
C TRP A 62 -14.60 -14.57 4.67
N GLY A 63 -15.25 -15.59 4.09
CA GLY A 63 -16.64 -15.52 3.63
C GLY A 63 -16.82 -14.92 2.23
N ASP A 64 -15.74 -14.46 1.59
CA ASP A 64 -15.72 -13.99 0.21
C ASP A 64 -15.44 -15.16 -0.73
N ILE A 65 -16.51 -15.88 -1.10
CA ILE A 65 -16.40 -17.16 -1.82
C ILE A 65 -15.87 -16.96 -3.24
N ASP A 66 -16.24 -15.86 -3.91
CA ASP A 66 -15.84 -15.56 -5.28
C ASP A 66 -14.68 -14.56 -5.38
N GLY A 67 -14.22 -14.01 -4.25
CA GLY A 67 -13.13 -13.05 -4.18
C GLY A 67 -13.51 -11.64 -4.62
N SER A 68 -14.79 -11.38 -4.92
CA SER A 68 -15.27 -10.10 -5.43
C SER A 68 -15.09 -8.99 -4.41
N ALA A 69 -15.40 -9.26 -3.14
CA ALA A 69 -15.29 -8.25 -2.09
C ALA A 69 -13.82 -7.85 -1.83
N PHE A 70 -12.90 -8.82 -1.85
CA PHE A 70 -11.47 -8.56 -1.72
C PHE A 70 -10.92 -7.75 -2.90
N LYS A 71 -11.31 -8.15 -4.13
CA LYS A 71 -10.92 -7.44 -5.35
C LYS A 71 -11.44 -6.01 -5.36
N ASP A 72 -12.72 -5.82 -5.06
CA ASP A 72 -13.37 -4.51 -5.05
C ASP A 72 -12.76 -3.59 -3.99
N LYS A 73 -12.35 -4.13 -2.84
CA LYS A 73 -11.79 -3.34 -1.75
C LYS A 73 -10.37 -2.83 -2.05
N TYR A 74 -9.52 -3.62 -2.69
CA TYR A 74 -8.09 -3.28 -2.80
C TYR A 74 -7.55 -3.11 -4.23
N PHE A 75 -8.25 -3.60 -5.26
CA PHE A 75 -7.71 -3.68 -6.62
C PHE A 75 -8.60 -3.01 -7.68
N SER A 76 -9.79 -2.50 -7.32
CA SER A 76 -10.73 -1.89 -8.28
C SER A 76 -10.39 -0.45 -8.67
N LYS A 77 -9.82 0.33 -7.74
CA LYS A 77 -9.62 1.79 -7.93
C LYS A 77 -8.58 2.11 -9.00
N TYR A 78 -7.49 1.34 -9.05
CA TYR A 78 -6.36 1.56 -9.95
C TYR A 78 -6.03 0.28 -10.74
N PRO A 79 -6.76 -0.01 -11.84
CA PRO A 79 -6.57 -1.22 -12.63
C PRO A 79 -5.13 -1.34 -13.16
N GLY A 80 -4.46 -2.47 -12.90
CA GLY A 80 -3.12 -2.77 -13.41
C GLY A 80 -1.94 -2.34 -12.53
N GLN A 81 -2.18 -1.72 -11.38
CA GLN A 81 -1.10 -1.23 -10.49
C GLN A 81 -0.60 -2.23 -9.44
N VAL A 82 -1.24 -3.39 -9.26
CA VAL A 82 -0.73 -4.52 -8.47
C VAL A 82 -1.18 -5.80 -9.16
N GLY A 83 -0.24 -6.66 -9.54
CA GLY A 83 -0.54 -7.82 -10.40
C GLY A 83 -1.58 -8.78 -9.84
N PHE A 84 -2.74 -8.84 -10.50
CA PHE A 84 -3.15 -9.95 -11.37
C PHE A 84 -3.67 -9.40 -12.70
#